data_AF-J1SZG7-F1
#
_entry.id   AF-J1SZG7-F1
#
_cell.length_a   1.000
_cell.length_b   1.000
_cell.length_c   1.000
_cell.angle_alpha   90.00
_cell.angle_beta   90.00
_cell.angle_gamma   90.00
#
_symmetry.space_group_name_H-M   'P 1'
#
loop_
_entity.id
_entity.type
_entity.pdbx_description
1 polymer ?
#
loop_
_entity_poly.entity_id
_entity_poly.type
_entity_poly.pdbx_seq_one_letter_code
_entity_poly.pdbx_strand_id
1 'polypeptide(L)' 'MNNHHFAQPNRSATPSRQRLLDRYKQYLQFAELKSLAGDRIGAENDYQHAEHFFRSAAQQKDADRL' A
#
# COMPACT_ATOMS: atom_id res chain seq x y z
N MET A 1 -40.19 -17.12 7.63
CA MET A 1 -39.37 -15.98 8.07
C MET A 1 -38.14 -16.49 8.79
N ASN A 2 -36.93 -16.11 8.38
CA ASN A 2 -35.84 -15.73 9.30
C ASN A 2 -34.59 -15.29 8.53
N ASN A 3 -34.24 -14.01 8.72
CA ASN A 3 -33.00 -13.36 8.29
C ASN A 3 -31.81 -13.89 9.11
N HIS A 4 -30.72 -14.25 8.45
CA HIS A 4 -29.41 -14.31 9.09
C HIS A 4 -28.34 -13.74 8.17
N HIS A 5 -27.93 -12.52 8.54
CA HIS A 5 -26.63 -11.88 8.37
C HIS A 5 -25.77 -12.28 7.16
N PHE A 6 -25.62 -11.30 6.25
CA PHE A 6 -24.45 -11.15 5.39
C PHE A 6 -23.19 -11.04 6.26
N ALA A 7 -22.64 -12.19 6.66
CA ALA A 7 -21.32 -12.27 7.24
C ALA A 7 -20.32 -11.85 6.17
N GLN A 8 -19.87 -10.59 6.23
CA GLN A 8 -18.69 -10.12 5.53
C GLN A 8 -17.55 -11.11 5.77
N PRO A 9 -17.05 -11.83 4.75
CA PRO A 9 -15.91 -12.69 4.95
C PRO A 9 -14.68 -11.78 5.06
N ASN A 10 -14.10 -11.81 6.24
CA ASN A 10 -12.67 -11.59 6.48
C ASN A 10 -12.16 -10.17 6.21
N ARG A 11 -12.18 -9.34 7.25
CA ARG A 11 -11.31 -8.16 7.38
C ARG A 11 -9.89 -8.61 7.07
N SER A 12 -9.45 -8.25 5.87
CA SER A 12 -8.24 -8.72 5.22
C SER A 12 -7.09 -8.57 6.20
N ALA A 13 -6.41 -9.68 6.50
CA ALA A 13 -5.20 -9.68 7.33
C ALA A 13 -4.31 -8.52 6.91
N THR A 14 -4.03 -7.60 7.84
CA THR A 14 -3.20 -6.43 7.57
C THR A 14 -1.93 -6.91 6.87
N PRO A 15 -1.62 -6.42 5.65
CA PRO A 15 -0.44 -6.87 4.94
C PRO A 15 0.76 -6.76 5.86
N SER A 16 1.62 -7.78 5.87
CA SER A 16 2.81 -7.74 6.72
C SER A 16 3.69 -6.55 6.31
N ARG A 17 4.41 -5.99 7.27
CA ARG A 17 5.28 -4.83 7.05
C ARG A 17 6.25 -5.03 5.88
N GLN A 18 6.75 -6.25 5.72
CA GLN A 18 7.62 -6.63 4.62
C GLN A 18 6.94 -6.50 3.24
N ARG A 19 5.66 -6.89 3.13
CA ARG A 19 4.88 -6.72 1.89
C ARG A 19 4.60 -5.25 1.58
N LEU A 20 4.37 -4.43 2.61
CA LEU A 20 4.19 -2.98 2.43
C LEU A 20 5.49 -2.33 1.91
N LEU A 21 6.64 -2.71 2.46
CA LEU A 21 7.94 -2.23 1.98
C LEU A 21 8.28 -2.72 0.57
N ASP A 22 7.85 -3.93 0.21
CA ASP A 22 8.00 -4.45 -1.16
C ASP A 22 7.19 -3.63 -2.17
N ARG A 23 5.91 -3.36 -1.86
CA ARG A 23 5.06 -2.46 -2.66
C ARG A 23 5.65 -1.07 -2.79
N TYR A 24 6.15 -0.51 -1.69
CA TYR A 24 6.84 0.79 -1.70
C TYR A 24 7.97 0.83 -2.74
N LYS A 25 8.86 -0.16 -2.73
CA LYS A 25 9.97 -0.25 -3.70
C LYS A 25 9.49 -0.42 -5.13
N GLN A 26 8.45 -1.23 -5.34
CA GLN A 26 7.85 -1.43 -6.67
C GLN A 26 7.32 -0.11 -7.24
N TYR A 27 6.60 0.67 -6.45
CA TYR A 27 6.06 1.96 -6.90
C TYR A 27 7.16 3.02 -7.12
N LEU A 28 8.25 3.00 -6.36
CA LEU A 28 9.41 3.83 -6.68
C LEU A 28 9.98 3.51 -8.06
N GLN A 29 10.16 2.22 -8.38
CA GLN A 29 10.67 1.82 -9.68
C GLN A 29 9.74 2.26 -10.82
N PHE A 30 8.42 2.17 -10.63
CA PHE A 30 7.46 2.67 -11.63
C PHE A 30 7.53 4.17 -11.80
N ALA A 31 7.64 4.92 -10.70
CA ALA A 31 7.78 6.38 -10.74
C ALA A 31 9.05 6.80 -11.49
N GLU A 32 10.17 6.12 -11.25
CA GLU A 32 11.43 6.36 -11.97
C GLU A 32 11.29 6.08 -13.47
N LEU A 33 10.72 4.93 -13.84
CA LEU A 33 10.50 4.57 -15.24
C LEU A 33 9.60 5.59 -15.97
N LYS A 34 8.51 6.02 -15.33
CA LYS A 34 7.61 7.04 -15.90
C LYS A 34 8.27 8.40 -15.99
N SER A 35 9.08 8.78 -15.00
CA SER A 35 9.85 10.02 -15.02
C SER A 35 10.84 10.05 -16.19
N LEU A 36 11.57 8.95 -16.41
CA LEU A 36 12.48 8.78 -17.55
C LEU A 36 11.76 8.78 -18.90
N ALA A 37 10.54 8.25 -18.96
CA ALA A 37 9.68 8.31 -20.14
C ALA A 37 9.05 9.70 -20.38
N GLY A 38 9.26 10.67 -19.48
CA GLY A 38 8.68 12.00 -19.55
C GLY A 38 7.24 12.11 -19.04
N ASP A 39 6.65 11.01 -18.55
CA ASP A 39 5.33 10.99 -17.91
C ASP A 39 5.42 11.45 -16.44
N ARG A 40 5.48 12.77 -16.28
CA ARG A 40 5.61 13.40 -14.96
C ARG A 40 4.38 13.19 -14.07
N ILE A 41 3.18 13.19 -14.64
CA ILE A 41 1.93 13.02 -13.89
C ILE A 41 1.81 11.58 -13.39
N GLY A 42 2.09 10.60 -14.26
CA GLY A 42 2.11 9.20 -13.86
C GLY A 42 3.19 8.89 -12.83
N ALA A 43 4.36 9.53 -12.93
CA ALA A 43 5.42 9.41 -11.93
C ALA A 43 5.01 9.96 -10.56
N GLU A 44 4.39 11.15 -10.51
CA GLU A 44 3.89 11.72 -9.26
C GLU A 44 2.83 10.84 -8.61
N ASN A 45 1.92 10.28 -9.41
CA ASN A 45 0.93 9.33 -8.92
C ASN A 45 1.58 8.09 -8.28
N ASP A 46 2.62 7.52 -8.91
CA ASP A 46 3.35 6.39 -8.33
C ASP A 46 4.13 6.78 -7.06
N TYR A 47 4.69 8.00 -7.00
CA TYR A 47 5.33 8.50 -5.78
C TYR A 47 4.35 8.62 -4.62
N GLN A 48 3.11 9.07 -4.88
CA GLN A 48 2.05 9.12 -3.85
C GLN A 48 1.70 7.71 -3.36
N HIS A 49 1.61 6.73 -4.27
CA HIS A 49 1.42 5.32 -3.88
C HIS A 49 2.59 4.81 -3.03
N ALA A 50 3.83 5.09 -3.42
CA ALA A 50 5.01 4.72 -2.66
C ALA A 50 4.96 5.31 -1.24
N GLU A 51 4.65 6.61 -1.11
CA GLU A 51 4.51 7.27 0.19
C GLU A 51 3.46 6.58 1.07
N HIS A 52 2.29 6.26 0.50
CA HIS A 52 1.21 5.59 1.22
C HIS A 52 1.68 4.26 1.83
N PHE A 53 2.36 3.41 1.05
CA PHE A 53 2.86 2.13 1.55
C PHE A 53 3.96 2.29 2.59
N PHE A 54 4.83 3.27 2.43
CA PHE A 54 5.88 3.56 3.41
C PHE A 54 5.30 4.01 4.75
N ARG A 55 4.34 4.95 4.74
CA ARG A 55 3.63 5.40 5.95
C ARG A 55 2.88 4.26 6.63
N SER A 56 2.18 3.44 5.85
CA SER A 56 1.49 2.24 6.37
C SER A 56 2.46 1.25 7.03
N ALA A 57 3.63 1.03 6.43
CA ALA A 57 4.66 0.16 6.98
C ALA A 57 5.28 0.70 8.28
N ALA A 58 5.39 2.03 8.41
CA ALA A 58 5.84 2.69 9.63
C ALA A 58 4.79 2.51 10.75
N GLN A 59 3.52 2.79 10.47
CA GLN A 59 2.43 2.63 11.44
C GLN A 59 2.32 1.19 11.98
N GLN A 60 2.58 0.17 11.13
CA GLN A 60 2.60 -1.21 11.59
C GLN A 60 3.79 -1.53 12.50
N LYS A 61 4.95 -0.88 12.30
CA LYS A 61 6.10 -0.99 13.20
C LYS A 61 5.79 -0.38 14.56
N ASP A 62 5.12 0.77 14.57
CA ASP A 62 4.73 1.44 15.81
C ASP A 62 3.68 0.62 16.59
N ALA A 63 2.76 -0.03 15.88
CA ALA A 63 1.77 -0.93 16.48
C ALA A 63 2.37 -2.23 17.05
N ASP A 64 3.45 -2.75 16.46
CA ASP A 64 4.19 -3.94 16.96
C ASP A 64 5.00 -3.63 18.24
N ARG A 65 5.29 -2.35 18.49
CA ARG A 65 6.17 -1.92 19.59
C ARG A 65 5.41 -1.49 20.86
N LEU A 66 4.08 -1.47 20.82
CA LEU A 66 3.17 -1.13 21.92
C LEU A 66 2.63 -2.40 22.59
#